data_AF-A0A416EPA5-F1
#
_entry.id   AF-A0A416EPA5-F1
#
_cell.length_a   1.000
_cell.length_b   1.000
_cell.length_c   1.000
_cell.angle_alpha   90.00
_cell.angle_beta   90.00
_cell.angle_gamma   90.00
#
_symmetry.space_group_name_H-M   'P 1'
#
loop_
_entity.id
_entity.type
_entity.pdbx_description
1 polymer ?
#
loop_
_entity_poly.entity_id
_entity_poly.type
_entity_poly.pdbx_seq_one_letter_code
_entity_poly.pdbx_strand_id
1 'polypeptide(L)'
;MDKDVLNYVIDKTHELMSAPSCSSETKAAAEAWLKAVGTEEETAETVKYIEELEADIMPIDLLIGFAESDGGIKCFGEDTAKNIAAHAREIKAAGAKFCDCPACAAVAAILEKKDALLK
;
A
#
# COMPACT_ATOMS: atom_id res chain seq x y z
N MET A 1 -4.65 -17.26 -12.14
CA MET A 1 -5.46 -16.48 -11.17
C MET A 1 -6.98 -16.72 -11.30
N ASP A 2 -7.69 -16.75 -10.17
CA ASP A 2 -9.16 -16.82 -10.09
C ASP A 2 -9.82 -15.47 -10.46
N LYS A 3 -10.98 -15.49 -11.13
CA LYS A 3 -11.60 -14.25 -11.66
C LYS A 3 -12.15 -13.34 -10.57
N ASP A 4 -12.65 -13.89 -9.46
CA ASP A 4 -13.13 -13.09 -8.34
C ASP A 4 -11.97 -12.45 -7.59
N VAL A 5 -10.85 -13.18 -7.45
CA VAL A 5 -9.59 -12.62 -6.94
C VAL A 5 -9.08 -11.49 -7.83
N LEU A 6 -9.06 -11.67 -9.14
CA LEU A 6 -8.60 -10.66 -10.08
C LEU A 6 -9.45 -9.38 -10.00
N ASN A 7 -10.78 -9.50 -10.03
CA ASN A 7 -11.68 -8.35 -9.93
C ASN A 7 -11.49 -7.61 -8.60
N TYR A 8 -11.38 -8.35 -7.49
CA TYR A 8 -11.12 -7.75 -6.18
C TYR A 8 -9.81 -6.95 -6.16
N VAL A 9 -8.75 -7.50 -6.73
CA VAL A 9 -7.45 -6.82 -6.77
C VAL A 9 -7.52 -5.60 -7.68
N ILE A 10 -8.17 -5.67 -8.84
CA ILE A 10 -8.40 -4.51 -9.72
C ILE A 10 -9.11 -3.37 -8.97
N ASP A 11 -10.19 -3.68 -8.24
CA ASP A 11 -10.93 -2.68 -7.46
C ASP A 11 -10.03 -2.03 -6.40
N LYS A 12 -9.24 -2.83 -5.67
CA LYS A 12 -8.27 -2.32 -4.69
C LYS A 12 -7.13 -1.54 -5.31
N THR A 13 -6.68 -1.90 -6.50
CA THR A 13 -5.68 -1.13 -7.25
C THR A 13 -6.23 0.24 -7.63
N HIS A 14 -7.49 0.36 -8.03
CA HIS A 14 -8.11 1.66 -8.29
C HIS A 14 -8.28 2.51 -7.01
N GLU A 15 -8.65 1.90 -5.88
CA GLU A 15 -8.67 2.57 -4.57
C GLU A 15 -7.26 3.10 -4.21
N LEU A 16 -6.22 2.27 -4.38
CA LEU A 16 -4.83 2.64 -4.15
C LEU A 16 -4.41 3.84 -5.01
N MET A 17 -4.68 3.81 -6.31
CA MET A 17 -4.32 4.91 -7.22
C MET A 17 -5.06 6.23 -6.95
N SER A 18 -6.19 6.14 -6.26
CA SER A 18 -7.02 7.29 -5.86
C SER A 18 -6.63 7.84 -4.49
N ALA A 19 -5.84 7.10 -3.71
CA ALA A 19 -5.41 7.51 -2.39
C ALA A 19 -4.43 8.70 -2.48
N PRO A 20 -4.65 9.80 -1.73
CA PRO A 20 -3.77 10.98 -1.80
C PRO A 20 -2.32 10.71 -1.40
N SER A 21 -2.09 9.67 -0.60
CA SER A 21 -0.78 9.25 -0.12
C SER A 21 -0.12 8.17 -0.99
N CYS A 22 -0.71 7.81 -2.12
CA CYS A 22 -0.10 6.86 -3.06
C CYS A 22 1.09 7.54 -3.76
N SER A 23 2.26 6.90 -3.73
CA SER A 23 3.46 7.39 -4.41
C SER A 23 3.25 7.38 -5.93
N SER A 24 4.00 8.22 -6.64
CA SER A 24 4.00 8.21 -8.12
C SER A 24 4.47 6.87 -8.68
N GLU A 25 5.42 6.24 -8.00
CA GLU A 25 6.07 4.99 -8.36
C GLU A 25 5.10 3.80 -8.20
N THR A 26 4.47 3.66 -7.03
CA THR A 26 3.39 2.68 -6.82
C THR A 26 2.24 2.90 -7.81
N LYS A 27 1.86 4.15 -8.09
CA LYS A 27 0.81 4.44 -9.06
C LYS A 27 1.20 4.02 -10.48
N ALA A 28 2.44 4.24 -10.89
CA ALA A 28 2.93 3.80 -12.20
C ALA A 28 2.96 2.27 -12.31
N ALA A 29 3.39 1.56 -11.26
CA ALA A 29 3.35 0.09 -11.22
C ALA A 29 1.91 -0.45 -11.29
N ALA A 30 0.98 0.17 -10.57
CA ALA A 30 -0.45 -0.14 -10.65
C ALA A 30 -1.01 0.04 -12.07
N GLU A 31 -0.69 1.15 -12.74
CA GLU A 31 -1.11 1.41 -14.13
C GLU A 31 -0.54 0.40 -15.12
N ALA A 32 0.75 0.05 -14.97
CA ALA A 32 1.41 -0.95 -15.80
C ALA A 32 0.75 -2.33 -15.63
N TRP A 33 0.49 -2.74 -14.39
CA TRP A 33 -0.18 -3.99 -14.09
C TRP A 33 -1.60 -4.04 -14.67
N LEU A 34 -2.42 -3.02 -14.42
CA LEU A 34 -3.79 -2.94 -14.96
C LEU A 34 -3.83 -3.04 -16.50
N LYS A 35 -2.85 -2.44 -17.19
CA LYS A 35 -2.72 -2.54 -18.65
C LYS A 35 -2.31 -3.94 -19.10
N ALA A 36 -1.53 -4.66 -18.30
CA ALA A 36 -1.04 -6.00 -18.61
C ALA A 36 -2.07 -7.09 -18.33
N VAL A 37 -3.07 -6.85 -17.48
CA VAL A 37 -4.17 -7.80 -17.22
C VAL A 37 -4.83 -8.23 -18.54
N GLY A 38 -4.92 -9.55 -18.75
CA GLY A 38 -5.45 -10.20 -19.94
C GLY A 38 -4.47 -10.31 -21.11
N THR A 39 -3.21 -9.91 -20.92
CA THR A 39 -2.15 -9.96 -21.94
C THR A 39 -1.07 -10.99 -21.59
N GLU A 40 -0.14 -11.23 -22.52
CA GLU A 40 1.02 -12.10 -22.28
C GLU A 40 1.99 -11.55 -21.22
N GLU A 41 1.94 -10.25 -20.95
CA GLU A 41 2.79 -9.58 -19.95
C GLU A 41 2.23 -9.66 -18.53
N GLU A 42 0.98 -10.14 -18.34
CA GLU A 42 0.28 -10.13 -17.04
C GLU A 42 1.14 -10.74 -15.92
N THR A 43 1.74 -11.90 -16.16
CA THR A 43 2.55 -12.59 -15.14
C THR A 43 3.78 -11.78 -14.75
N ALA A 44 4.50 -11.21 -15.73
CA ALA A 44 5.71 -10.45 -15.46
C ALA A 44 5.41 -9.14 -14.72
N GLU A 45 4.36 -8.43 -15.13
CA GLU A 45 3.93 -7.20 -14.45
C GLU A 45 3.30 -7.47 -13.09
N THR A 46 2.65 -8.62 -12.88
CA THR A 46 2.13 -9.00 -11.54
C THR A 46 3.26 -9.17 -10.53
N VAL A 47 4.38 -9.78 -10.93
CA VAL A 47 5.56 -9.90 -10.04
C VAL A 47 6.09 -8.52 -9.66
N LYS A 48 6.35 -7.65 -10.65
CA LYS A 48 6.85 -6.28 -10.42
C LYS A 48 5.91 -5.46 -9.56
N TYR A 49 4.61 -5.58 -9.81
CA TYR A 49 3.60 -4.86 -9.05
C TYR A 49 3.62 -5.29 -7.58
N ILE A 50 3.68 -6.59 -7.31
CA ILE A 50 3.77 -7.10 -5.94
C ILE A 50 5.06 -6.66 -5.25
N GLU A 51 6.19 -6.68 -5.94
CA GLU A 51 7.48 -6.19 -5.40
C GLU A 51 7.40 -4.71 -5.01
N GLU A 52 6.81 -3.87 -5.87
CA GLU A 52 6.59 -2.44 -5.60
C GLU A 52 5.68 -2.24 -4.37
N LEU A 53 4.56 -2.97 -4.32
CA LEU A 53 3.62 -2.90 -3.21
C LEU A 53 4.27 -3.29 -1.86
N GLU A 54 5.14 -4.31 -1.86
CA GLU A 54 5.87 -4.72 -0.66
C GLU A 54 6.93 -3.71 -0.23
N ALA A 55 7.52 -2.98 -1.18
CA ALA A 55 8.48 -1.92 -0.90
C ALA A 55 7.83 -0.65 -0.34
N ASP A 56 6.62 -0.31 -0.81
CA ASP A 56 5.96 0.96 -0.50
C ASP A 56 4.92 0.89 0.64
N ILE A 57 4.53 -0.31 1.10
CA ILE A 57 3.66 -0.42 2.27
C ILE A 57 4.41 0.01 3.55
N MET A 58 3.85 0.98 4.28
CA MET A 58 4.51 1.56 5.46
C MET A 58 4.33 0.66 6.70
N PRO A 59 5.39 0.04 7.25
CA PRO A 59 5.32 -0.70 8.51
C PRO A 59 4.98 0.22 9.68
N ILE A 60 4.18 -0.27 10.62
CA ILE A 60 3.63 0.58 11.69
C ILE A 60 4.73 1.19 12.58
N ASP A 61 5.80 0.45 12.83
CA ASP A 61 6.93 0.92 13.64
C ASP A 61 7.76 1.98 12.91
N LEU A 62 7.89 1.85 11.59
CA LEU A 62 8.55 2.86 10.79
C LEU A 62 7.72 4.14 10.74
N LEU A 63 6.39 4.04 10.64
CA LEU A 63 5.49 5.19 10.70
C LEU A 63 5.63 5.96 12.02
N ILE A 64 5.60 5.25 13.16
CA ILE A 64 5.76 5.86 14.48
C ILE A 64 7.09 6.60 14.55
N GLY A 65 8.20 5.93 14.21
CA GLY A 65 9.53 6.53 14.25
C GLY A 65 9.67 7.73 13.31
N PHE A 66 9.10 7.65 12.11
CA PHE A 66 9.12 8.75 11.15
C PHE A 66 8.30 9.94 11.64
N ALA A 67 7.07 9.73 12.10
CA ALA A 67 6.20 10.80 12.59
C ALA A 67 6.83 11.55 13.79
N GLU A 68 7.61 10.86 14.63
CA GLU A 68 8.30 11.49 15.77
C GLU A 68 9.63 12.15 15.43
N SER A 69 10.13 11.96 14.20
CA SER A 69 11.36 12.57 13.73
C SER A 69 11.16 14.00 13.24
N ASP A 70 12.26 14.77 13.18
CA ASP A 70 12.27 16.10 12.55
C ASP A 70 11.76 16.06 11.09
N GLY A 71 12.04 14.96 10.37
CA GLY A 71 11.56 14.73 9.01
C GLY A 71 10.04 14.59 8.94
N GLY A 72 9.45 13.81 9.85
CA GLY A 72 7.99 13.64 9.95
C GLY A 72 7.30 14.93 10.38
N ILE A 73 7.86 15.65 11.35
CA ILE A 73 7.36 16.96 11.78
C ILE A 73 7.39 17.96 10.61
N LYS A 74 8.47 17.97 9.82
CA LYS A 74 8.55 18.83 8.62
C LYS A 74 7.55 18.42 7.54
N CYS A 75 7.26 17.13 7.41
CA CYS A 75 6.34 16.59 6.40
C CYS A 75 4.87 16.86 6.75
N PHE A 76 4.47 16.58 7.99
CA PHE A 76 3.08 16.60 8.42
C PHE A 76 2.68 17.87 9.19
N GLY A 77 3.67 18.60 9.74
CA GLY A 77 3.46 19.61 10.77
C GLY A 77 3.44 19.00 12.18
N GLU A 78 3.82 19.78 13.19
CA GLU A 78 4.03 19.29 14.56
C GLU A 78 2.81 18.59 15.16
N ASP A 79 1.63 19.23 15.08
CA ASP A 79 0.41 18.68 15.68
C ASP A 79 -0.08 17.42 14.94
N THR A 80 -0.04 17.44 13.61
CA THR A 80 -0.42 16.28 12.79
C THR A 80 0.52 15.11 13.02
N ALA A 81 1.83 15.37 13.09
CA ALA A 81 2.85 14.35 13.35
C ALA A 81 2.62 13.67 14.71
N LYS A 82 2.33 14.44 15.77
CA LYS A 82 1.97 13.91 17.09
C LYS A 82 0.72 13.03 17.03
N ASN A 83 -0.32 13.48 16.33
CA ASN A 83 -1.56 12.72 16.18
C ASN A 83 -1.36 11.42 15.38
N ILE A 84 -0.57 11.45 14.30
CA ILE A 84 -0.21 10.26 13.52
C ILE A 84 0.54 9.25 14.41
N ALA A 85 1.54 9.69 15.17
CA ALA A 85 2.29 8.80 16.07
C ALA A 85 1.41 8.20 17.17
N ALA A 86 0.46 8.98 17.72
CA ALA A 86 -0.50 8.50 18.70
C ALA A 86 -1.45 7.45 18.11
N HIS A 87 -2.05 7.74 16.95
CA HIS A 87 -2.93 6.83 16.21
C HIS A 87 -2.21 5.53 15.84
N ALA A 88 -1.00 5.64 15.29
CA ALA A 88 -0.19 4.49 14.89
C ALA A 88 0.10 3.55 16.07
N ARG A 89 0.32 4.08 17.28
CA ARG A 89 0.48 3.28 18.51
C ARG A 89 -0.81 2.57 18.92
N GLU A 90 -1.95 3.25 18.80
CA GLU A 90 -3.26 2.67 19.11
C GLU A 90 -3.55 1.47 18.22
N ILE A 91 -3.43 1.62 16.90
CA ILE A 91 -3.69 0.51 15.97
C ILE A 91 -2.63 -0.59 16.09
N LYS A 92 -1.37 -0.24 16.40
CA LYS A 92 -0.33 -1.23 16.72
C LYS A 92 -0.73 -2.07 17.94
N ALA A 93 -1.24 -1.44 19.00
CA ALA A 93 -1.72 -2.15 20.19
C ALA A 93 -2.94 -3.04 19.88
N ALA A 94 -3.73 -2.69 18.88
CA ALA A 94 -4.80 -3.52 18.32
C ALA A 94 -4.32 -4.63 17.35
N GLY A 95 -3.02 -4.71 17.07
CA GLY A 95 -2.40 -5.77 16.26
C GLY A 95 -2.12 -5.38 14.80
N ALA A 96 -2.29 -4.12 14.41
CA ALA A 96 -1.94 -3.67 13.07
C ALA A 96 -0.43 -3.79 12.82
N LYS A 97 -0.06 -4.28 11.63
CA LYS A 97 1.35 -4.41 11.18
C LYS A 97 1.80 -3.22 10.32
N PHE A 98 0.85 -2.55 9.69
CA PHE A 98 1.09 -1.49 8.71
C PHE A 98 0.24 -0.26 9.05
N CYS A 99 0.63 0.88 8.49
CA CYS A 99 -0.20 2.08 8.44
C CYS A 99 -1.59 1.78 7.86
N ASP A 100 -2.63 2.45 8.36
CA ASP A 100 -4.02 2.28 7.91
C ASP A 100 -4.51 3.44 7.03
N CYS A 101 -3.60 4.28 6.51
CA CYS A 101 -3.97 5.26 5.51
C CYS A 101 -4.58 4.57 4.27
N PRO A 102 -5.43 5.26 3.48
CA PRO A 102 -6.14 4.63 2.36
C PRO A 102 -5.23 3.87 1.39
N ALA A 103 -4.01 4.37 1.14
CA ALA A 103 -3.03 3.66 0.32
C ALA A 103 -2.58 2.35 0.98
N CYS A 104 -2.02 2.40 2.20
CA CYS A 104 -1.51 1.21 2.88
C CYS A 104 -2.59 0.16 3.16
N ALA A 105 -3.82 0.58 3.45
CA ALA A 105 -4.96 -0.32 3.59
C ALA A 105 -5.28 -1.05 2.28
N ALA A 106 -5.28 -0.35 1.14
CA ALA A 106 -5.46 -0.96 -0.17
C ALA A 106 -4.30 -1.92 -0.53
N VAL A 107 -3.06 -1.52 -0.26
CA VAL A 107 -1.89 -2.39 -0.47
C VAL A 107 -1.98 -3.67 0.37
N ALA A 108 -2.28 -3.55 1.66
CA ALA A 108 -2.44 -4.71 2.54
C ALA A 108 -3.51 -5.68 2.00
N ALA A 109 -4.66 -5.15 1.57
CA ALA A 109 -5.76 -5.93 1.00
C ALA A 109 -5.34 -6.67 -0.29
N ILE A 110 -4.50 -6.07 -1.13
CA ILE A 110 -3.96 -6.71 -2.34
C ILE A 110 -2.95 -7.79 -1.97
N LEU A 111 -2.02 -7.51 -1.06
CA LEU A 111 -0.97 -8.44 -0.64
C LEU A 111 -1.53 -9.68 0.08
N GLU A 112 -2.70 -9.60 0.72
CA GLU A 112 -3.44 -10.77 1.21
C GLU A 112 -3.80 -11.78 0.10
N LYS A 113 -3.83 -11.34 -1.16
CA LYS A 113 -4.09 -12.18 -2.34
C LYS A 113 -2.82 -12.54 -3.11
N LYS A 114 -1.62 -12.17 -2.63
CA LYS A 114 -0.33 -12.39 -3.29
C LYS A 114 -0.15 -13.83 -3.79
N ASP A 115 -0.42 -14.83 -2.93
CA ASP A 115 -0.26 -16.24 -3.30
C ASP A 115 -1.21 -16.68 -4.42
N ALA A 116 -2.34 -16.00 -4.61
CA ALA A 116 -3.28 -16.28 -5.70
C ALA A 116 -2.93 -15.50 -6.98
N LEU A 117 -2.29 -14.33 -6.84
CA LEU A 117 -1.79 -13.50 -7.92
C LEU A 117 -0.54 -14.12 -8.58
N LEU A 118 0.34 -14.75 -7.80
CA LEU A 118 1.60 -15.33 -8.27
C LEU A 118 1.47 -16.80 -8.73
N LYS A 119 0.25 -17.29 -8.94
CA LYS A 119 -0.06 -18.65 -9.43
C LYS A 119 -0.49 -18.65 -10.90
#